data_AF-A0A7J3XJL9-F1
#
_entry.id   AF-A0A7J3XJL9-F1
#
_cell.length_a   1.000
_cell.length_b   1.000
_cell.length_c   1.000
_cell.angle_alpha   90.00
_cell.angle_beta   90.00
_cell.angle_gamma   90.00
#
_symmetry.space_group_name_H-M   'P 1'
#
loop_
_entity.id
_entity.type
_entity.pdbx_description
1 polymer ?
#
loop_
_entity_poly.entity_id
_entity_poly.type
_entity_poly.pdbx_seq_one_letter_code
_entity_poly.pdbx_strand_id
1 'polypeptide(L)'
;MENTGERSAERLALEGRIKSVPHIKEVILENFMSHEYSRIPLKPGLNVIMGPNGAGKSSILLGISVALGQTYTERGERLSDLIRRGKDVARVTVVFNNSAHNGKRPFRTINTDTVSIARYLKRNGDYWHYVNNRFMTKAEVEHLLRQVGINPNNMLIIMHQNMIEQFVTKSSVEKLQMVEDAVGASKLRERIIDAEAKLNMLLTEEAGLKKTLEEAKATVEYWKEEYGKLIKLRRLEAHRVELERELAWSQVIALENDIKKIEDKISSLVLEIEDLNKEVEEHGLKAGTLRERIRETIRQLRWTKNQTSEALDDLEKSIDGLIDELVEEKVQEGIERFKIRLTESEMRKLKSQLSELKAKLASQLSEAELKGPRVETNRKPMEIQEDLKILEVQINSLGNVTPNAEEMYLLADAKYSEVEMKAKQLSENIEKAREEVEHRKEVWREFLRKLMSEVEPAYIQILKYVDANGKISLRNLEDIEKASLDLYVGFRGVEPVLLDSHTQSGGERIVATLAFLLALQKHVKSPFRAVDEFDVHLDPLNRERMVKMLTATAKADPNVQYIIITPGYINVSDDANVIIVQNVSGKSSIGVVER
;
A
#
# COMPACT_ATOMS: atom_id res chain seq x y z
N MET A 1 -49.56 39.77 -53.72
CA MET A 1 -49.51 40.41 -52.39
C MET A 1 -49.55 39.39 -51.23
N GLU A 2 -49.34 38.09 -51.48
CA GLU A 2 -49.46 37.05 -50.44
C GLU A 2 -48.15 36.64 -49.75
N ASN A 3 -46.99 37.18 -50.14
CA ASN A 3 -45.68 36.72 -49.66
C ASN A 3 -45.10 37.51 -48.47
N THR A 4 -45.89 38.41 -47.86
CA THR A 4 -45.48 39.23 -46.70
C THR A 4 -46.02 38.70 -45.36
N GLY A 5 -47.09 37.90 -45.39
CA GLY A 5 -47.76 37.33 -44.20
C GLY A 5 -47.03 36.11 -43.60
N GLU A 6 -46.56 35.18 -44.42
CA GLU A 6 -45.84 33.99 -43.92
C GLU A 6 -44.45 34.32 -43.37
N ARG A 7 -43.72 35.23 -44.04
CA ARG A 7 -42.42 35.74 -43.55
C ARG A 7 -42.52 36.51 -42.23
N SER A 8 -43.66 37.13 -41.94
CA SER A 8 -43.88 37.85 -40.67
C SER A 8 -44.24 36.89 -39.53
N ALA A 9 -45.01 35.84 -39.80
CA ALA A 9 -45.32 34.80 -38.82
C ALA A 9 -44.08 33.95 -38.43
N GLU A 10 -43.25 33.56 -39.41
CA GLU A 10 -41.97 32.88 -39.14
C GLU A 10 -40.99 33.81 -38.41
N ARG A 11 -40.89 35.10 -38.77
CA ARG A 11 -40.11 36.10 -38.01
C ARG A 11 -40.59 36.22 -36.57
N LEU A 12 -41.91 36.33 -36.35
CA LEU A 12 -42.50 36.44 -35.00
C LEU A 12 -42.26 35.17 -34.17
N ALA A 13 -42.29 33.99 -34.78
CA ALA A 13 -41.98 32.71 -34.13
C ALA A 13 -40.48 32.55 -33.81
N LEU A 14 -39.60 32.98 -34.71
CA LEU A 14 -38.15 33.03 -34.50
C LEU A 14 -37.79 34.04 -33.40
N GLU A 15 -38.37 35.25 -33.44
CA GLU A 15 -38.25 36.28 -32.41
C GLU A 15 -38.77 35.79 -31.05
N GLY A 16 -39.85 35.01 -31.03
CA GLY A 16 -40.40 34.39 -29.82
C GLY A 16 -39.43 33.40 -29.16
N ARG A 17 -38.71 32.59 -29.96
CA ARG A 17 -37.70 31.64 -29.46
C ARG A 17 -36.41 32.32 -29.00
N ILE A 18 -35.93 33.33 -29.75
CA ILE A 18 -34.74 34.14 -29.44
C ILE A 18 -34.90 34.94 -28.13
N LYS A 19 -36.13 35.37 -27.80
CA LYS A 19 -36.45 36.13 -26.57
C LYS A 19 -36.22 35.38 -25.25
N SER A 20 -35.96 34.07 -25.28
CA SER A 20 -35.80 33.23 -24.09
C SER A 20 -34.37 33.06 -23.59
N VAL A 21 -33.36 33.44 -24.40
CA VAL A 21 -31.93 33.21 -24.11
C VAL A 21 -31.26 34.52 -23.64
N PRO A 22 -30.44 34.50 -22.58
CA PRO A 22 -29.83 35.71 -22.03
C PRO A 22 -28.76 36.27 -22.97
N HIS A 23 -29.06 37.34 -23.69
CA HIS A 23 -28.08 38.05 -24.52
C HIS A 23 -27.61 39.36 -23.86
N ILE A 24 -26.45 39.85 -24.26
CA ILE A 24 -25.96 41.16 -23.85
C ILE A 24 -26.76 42.22 -24.62
N LYS A 25 -27.46 43.10 -23.90
CA LYS A 25 -28.16 44.27 -24.46
C LYS A 25 -27.22 45.44 -24.67
N GLU A 26 -26.30 45.64 -23.74
CA GLU A 26 -25.43 46.81 -23.73
C GLU A 26 -24.15 46.56 -22.95
N VAL A 27 -23.06 47.16 -23.42
CA VAL A 27 -21.80 47.28 -22.69
C VAL A 27 -21.53 48.75 -22.41
N ILE A 28 -21.21 49.08 -21.17
CA ILE A 28 -20.90 50.44 -20.74
C ILE A 28 -19.46 50.48 -20.23
N LEU A 29 -18.62 51.31 -20.86
CA LEU A 29 -17.22 51.50 -20.52
C LEU A 29 -16.99 52.92 -20.01
N GLU A 30 -16.41 53.04 -18.82
CA GLU A 30 -16.16 54.34 -18.17
C GLU A 30 -14.73 54.41 -17.69
N ASN A 31 -13.99 55.42 -18.17
CA ASN A 31 -12.56 55.59 -17.94
C ASN A 31 -11.76 54.30 -18.19
N PHE A 32 -12.12 53.54 -19.21
CA PHE A 32 -11.52 52.24 -19.53
C PHE A 32 -10.75 52.34 -20.84
N MET A 33 -9.41 52.22 -20.79
CA MET A 33 -8.53 52.33 -21.95
C MET A 33 -8.81 53.62 -22.76
N SER A 34 -9.15 53.47 -24.05
CA SER A 34 -9.47 54.58 -24.96
C SER A 34 -10.90 55.13 -24.78
N HIS A 35 -11.75 54.49 -23.97
CA HIS A 35 -13.12 54.90 -23.70
C HIS A 35 -13.19 55.77 -22.44
N GLU A 36 -13.63 57.02 -22.60
CA GLU A 36 -13.94 57.90 -21.46
C GLU A 36 -15.34 57.58 -20.90
N TYR A 37 -16.34 57.58 -21.77
CA TYR A 37 -17.69 57.09 -21.50
C TYR A 37 -18.26 56.58 -22.80
N SER A 38 -18.66 55.32 -22.84
CA SER A 38 -19.07 54.64 -24.07
C SER A 38 -20.17 53.64 -23.76
N ARG A 39 -21.28 53.74 -24.49
CA ARG A 39 -22.41 52.83 -24.43
C ARG A 39 -22.52 52.10 -25.77
N ILE A 40 -22.31 50.79 -25.76
CA ILE A 40 -22.31 49.94 -26.94
C ILE A 40 -23.60 49.13 -26.92
N PRO A 41 -24.63 49.51 -27.70
CA PRO A 41 -25.86 48.73 -27.79
C PRO A 41 -25.64 47.49 -28.68
N LEU A 42 -25.98 46.32 -28.14
CA LEU A 42 -25.90 45.03 -28.83
C LEU A 42 -27.31 44.47 -29.04
N LYS A 43 -27.50 43.78 -30.16
CA LYS A 43 -28.76 43.12 -30.53
C LYS A 43 -28.62 41.59 -30.46
N PRO A 44 -29.70 40.82 -30.34
CA PRO A 44 -29.67 39.38 -30.55
C PRO A 44 -29.14 39.03 -31.94
N GLY A 45 -28.58 37.82 -32.11
CA GLY A 45 -27.99 37.39 -33.37
C GLY A 45 -26.59 38.00 -33.61
N LEU A 46 -26.31 38.44 -34.83
CA LEU A 46 -24.97 38.88 -35.25
C LEU A 46 -24.73 40.37 -34.99
N ASN A 47 -23.68 40.69 -34.25
CA ASN A 47 -23.16 42.04 -34.04
C ASN A 47 -21.76 42.12 -34.65
N VAL A 48 -21.53 43.14 -35.47
CA VAL A 48 -20.23 43.37 -36.10
C VAL A 48 -19.70 44.74 -35.72
N ILE A 49 -18.55 44.76 -35.06
CA ILE A 49 -17.86 45.97 -34.62
C ILE A 49 -16.69 46.24 -35.57
N MET A 50 -16.76 47.37 -36.28
CA MET A 50 -15.81 47.78 -37.31
C MET A 50 -15.11 49.08 -36.96
N GLY A 51 -13.94 49.34 -37.53
CA GLY A 51 -13.22 50.60 -37.38
C GLY A 51 -11.70 50.43 -37.47
N PRO A 52 -10.93 51.51 -37.62
CA PRO A 52 -9.48 51.41 -37.81
C PRO A 52 -8.76 50.79 -36.59
N ASN A 53 -7.53 50.29 -36.82
CA ASN A 53 -6.66 49.80 -35.74
C ASN A 53 -6.41 50.91 -34.71
N GLY A 54 -6.40 50.56 -33.42
CA GLY A 54 -6.25 51.54 -32.34
C GLY A 54 -7.49 52.39 -32.04
N ALA A 55 -8.64 52.12 -32.67
CA ALA A 55 -9.89 52.82 -32.38
C ALA A 55 -10.53 52.49 -31.03
N GLY A 56 -10.09 51.41 -30.36
CA GLY A 56 -10.66 50.93 -29.09
C GLY A 56 -11.61 49.74 -29.22
N LYS A 57 -11.76 49.14 -30.40
CA LYS A 57 -12.69 48.02 -30.65
C LYS A 57 -12.50 46.85 -29.67
N SER A 58 -11.29 46.30 -29.60
CA SER A 58 -10.97 45.18 -28.72
C SER A 58 -11.08 45.51 -27.23
N SER A 59 -11.02 46.80 -26.86
CA SER A 59 -11.31 47.24 -25.48
C SER A 59 -12.75 46.91 -25.07
N ILE A 60 -13.67 46.77 -26.03
CA ILE A 60 -15.06 46.38 -25.78
C ILE A 60 -15.15 44.92 -25.34
N LEU A 61 -14.52 43.99 -26.08
CA LEU A 61 -14.48 42.57 -25.68
C LEU A 61 -13.71 42.38 -24.38
N LEU A 62 -12.58 43.07 -24.24
CA LEU A 62 -11.82 43.05 -23.00
C LEU A 62 -12.65 43.56 -21.83
N GLY A 63 -13.43 44.62 -22.03
CA GLY A 63 -14.35 45.15 -21.03
C GLY A 63 -15.42 44.12 -20.64
N ILE A 64 -16.01 43.42 -21.61
CA ILE A 64 -16.94 42.32 -21.34
C ILE A 64 -16.27 41.25 -20.47
N SER A 65 -15.11 40.73 -20.88
CA SER A 65 -14.42 39.68 -20.12
C SER A 65 -14.05 40.11 -18.70
N VAL A 66 -13.57 41.36 -18.55
CA VAL A 66 -13.23 41.95 -17.26
C VAL A 66 -14.46 42.08 -16.39
N ALA A 67 -15.58 42.62 -16.89
CA ALA A 67 -16.82 42.72 -16.11
C ALA A 67 -17.38 41.36 -15.67
N LEU A 68 -17.17 40.32 -16.48
CA LEU A 68 -17.60 38.95 -16.18
C LEU A 68 -16.65 38.20 -15.23
N GLY A 69 -15.52 38.80 -14.84
CA GLY A 69 -14.66 38.27 -13.78
C GLY A 69 -13.30 37.74 -14.21
N GLN A 70 -12.89 37.93 -15.48
CA GLN A 70 -11.54 37.56 -15.94
C GLN A 70 -10.47 38.35 -15.16
N THR A 71 -9.44 37.68 -14.65
CA THR A 71 -8.40 38.30 -13.79
C THR A 71 -7.09 38.56 -14.52
N TYR A 72 -6.86 37.89 -15.65
CA TYR A 72 -5.68 38.02 -16.49
C TYR A 72 -6.10 38.48 -17.88
N THR A 73 -5.33 39.38 -18.47
CA THR A 73 -5.63 39.91 -19.80
C THR A 73 -4.36 39.99 -20.62
N GLU A 74 -4.45 39.74 -21.93
CA GLU A 74 -3.30 39.77 -22.84
C GLU A 74 -2.67 41.18 -22.99
N ARG A 75 -3.31 42.22 -22.45
CA ARG A 75 -2.95 43.63 -22.68
C ARG A 75 -2.43 44.37 -21.44
N GLY A 76 -2.26 43.68 -20.30
CA GLY A 76 -1.71 44.26 -19.07
C GLY A 76 -1.47 43.22 -17.96
N GLU A 77 -0.42 43.42 -17.16
CA GLU A 77 -0.08 42.56 -16.01
C GLU A 77 -1.06 42.74 -14.84
N ARG A 78 -1.64 43.95 -14.70
CA ARG A 78 -2.63 44.27 -13.67
C ARG A 78 -3.87 44.91 -14.31
N LEU A 79 -5.05 44.60 -13.77
CA LEU A 79 -6.31 45.19 -14.25
C LEU A 79 -6.34 46.73 -14.09
N SER A 80 -5.55 47.28 -13.16
CA SER A 80 -5.33 48.72 -13.01
C SER A 80 -4.76 49.39 -14.26
N ASP A 81 -4.03 48.64 -15.09
CA ASP A 81 -3.40 49.15 -16.32
C ASP A 81 -4.45 49.42 -17.41
N LEU A 82 -5.65 48.85 -17.26
CA LEU A 82 -6.78 49.06 -18.14
C LEU A 82 -7.54 50.36 -17.81
N ILE A 83 -7.19 51.03 -16.72
CA ILE A 83 -7.76 52.34 -16.36
C ILE A 83 -7.18 53.39 -17.31
N ARG A 84 -8.06 54.21 -17.89
CA ARG A 84 -7.69 55.31 -18.77
C ARG A 84 -6.66 56.22 -18.09
N ARG A 85 -5.61 56.58 -18.83
CA ARG A 85 -4.53 57.46 -18.32
C ARG A 85 -5.09 58.75 -17.71
N GLY A 86 -4.61 59.11 -16.53
CA GLY A 86 -5.04 60.30 -15.78
C GLY A 86 -6.33 60.11 -14.95
N LYS A 87 -6.83 58.88 -14.83
CA LYS A 87 -7.97 58.53 -13.97
C LYS A 87 -7.55 57.52 -12.91
N ASP A 88 -8.24 57.54 -11.77
CA ASP A 88 -7.97 56.64 -10.64
C ASP A 88 -8.94 55.47 -10.54
N VAL A 89 -10.07 55.56 -11.24
CA VAL A 89 -11.16 54.57 -11.24
C VAL A 89 -11.67 54.34 -12.66
N ALA A 90 -11.85 53.08 -13.03
CA ALA A 90 -12.63 52.66 -14.19
C ALA A 90 -13.83 51.82 -13.77
N ARG A 91 -14.90 51.87 -14.56
CA ARG A 91 -16.08 51.02 -14.40
C ARG A 91 -16.42 50.39 -15.73
N VAL A 92 -16.65 49.07 -15.71
CA VAL A 92 -17.16 48.34 -16.87
C VAL A 92 -18.45 47.65 -16.47
N THR A 93 -19.52 47.85 -17.23
CA THR A 93 -20.83 47.26 -16.96
C THR A 93 -21.32 46.49 -18.18
N VAL A 94 -21.75 45.25 -17.97
CA VAL A 94 -22.41 44.42 -18.97
C VAL A 94 -23.87 44.24 -18.56
N VAL A 95 -24.79 44.61 -19.44
CA VAL A 95 -26.24 44.52 -19.20
C VAL A 95 -26.80 43.36 -20.00
N PHE A 96 -27.31 42.35 -19.32
CA PHE A 96 -27.97 41.20 -19.92
C PHE A 96 -29.49 41.38 -19.98
N ASN A 97 -30.10 40.80 -21.01
CA ASN A 97 -31.52 40.49 -21.02
C ASN A 97 -31.82 39.36 -20.04
N ASN A 98 -32.81 39.56 -19.17
CA ASN A 98 -33.31 38.56 -18.23
C ASN A 98 -34.85 38.49 -18.25
N SER A 99 -35.48 38.87 -19.36
CA SER A 99 -36.93 38.86 -19.53
C SER A 99 -37.49 37.46 -19.27
N ALA A 100 -38.62 37.38 -18.58
CA ALA A 100 -39.26 36.10 -18.29
C ALA A 100 -39.89 35.50 -19.56
N HIS A 101 -39.63 34.23 -19.83
CA HIS A 101 -40.28 33.48 -20.90
C HIS A 101 -40.86 32.19 -20.32
N ASN A 102 -42.14 31.92 -20.56
CA ASN A 102 -42.89 30.79 -19.98
C ASN A 102 -42.74 30.71 -18.44
N GLY A 103 -42.77 31.86 -17.75
CA GLY A 103 -42.66 31.95 -16.29
C GLY A 103 -41.25 31.70 -15.72
N LYS A 104 -40.24 31.48 -16.56
CA LYS A 104 -38.85 31.25 -16.14
C LYS A 104 -37.94 32.36 -16.68
N ARG A 105 -37.03 32.85 -15.84
CA ARG A 105 -35.98 33.80 -16.20
C ARG A 105 -34.65 33.07 -16.39
N PRO A 106 -33.78 33.53 -17.31
CA PRO A 106 -32.43 32.99 -17.44
C PRO A 106 -31.63 33.04 -16.13
N PHE A 107 -31.50 34.22 -15.53
CA PHE A 107 -30.94 34.42 -14.19
C PHE A 107 -32.05 34.27 -13.15
N ARG A 108 -32.32 33.02 -12.74
CA ARG A 108 -33.44 32.67 -11.85
C ARG A 108 -33.41 33.38 -10.50
N THR A 109 -32.22 33.71 -10.02
CA THR A 109 -32.00 34.36 -8.72
C THR A 109 -32.37 35.86 -8.76
N ILE A 110 -32.60 36.44 -9.95
CA ILE A 110 -32.83 37.87 -10.13
C ILE A 110 -34.20 38.10 -10.78
N ASN A 111 -35.07 38.86 -10.09
CA ASN A 111 -36.47 39.07 -10.48
C ASN A 111 -36.71 40.26 -11.44
N THR A 112 -35.67 40.83 -12.01
CA THR A 112 -35.75 41.97 -12.96
C THR A 112 -35.55 41.50 -14.40
N ASP A 113 -36.12 42.23 -15.37
CA ASP A 113 -35.99 41.93 -16.81
C ASP A 113 -34.59 42.19 -17.39
N THR A 114 -33.71 42.79 -16.58
CA THR A 114 -32.30 43.04 -16.90
C THR A 114 -31.41 42.68 -15.74
N VAL A 115 -30.19 42.22 -16.05
CA VAL A 115 -29.12 41.97 -15.07
C VAL A 115 -27.92 42.81 -15.48
N SER A 116 -27.54 43.79 -14.68
CA SER A 116 -26.33 44.60 -14.87
C SER A 116 -25.21 44.07 -13.98
N ILE A 117 -24.13 43.59 -14.58
CA ILE A 117 -22.92 43.18 -13.88
C ILE A 117 -21.87 44.25 -14.12
N ALA A 118 -21.53 45.00 -13.08
CA ALA A 118 -20.54 46.06 -13.11
C ALA A 118 -19.28 45.64 -12.33
N ARG A 119 -18.10 45.83 -12.92
CA ARG A 119 -16.82 45.69 -12.24
C ARG A 119 -16.16 47.05 -12.12
N TYR A 120 -15.72 47.37 -10.91
CA TYR A 120 -14.97 48.57 -10.60
C TYR A 120 -13.50 48.24 -10.49
N LEU A 121 -12.67 49.09 -11.09
CA LEU A 121 -11.23 48.98 -11.05
C LEU A 121 -10.65 50.25 -10.42
N LYS A 122 -9.92 50.11 -9.31
CA LYS A 122 -9.13 51.21 -8.75
C LYS A 122 -7.65 51.03 -9.04
N ARG A 123 -6.94 52.15 -9.16
CA ARG A 123 -5.49 52.18 -9.42
C ARG A 123 -4.65 51.59 -8.27
N ASN A 124 -5.19 51.57 -7.06
CA ASN A 124 -4.56 50.94 -5.90
C ASN A 124 -4.63 49.40 -5.91
N GLY A 125 -5.31 48.80 -6.88
CA GLY A 125 -5.47 47.35 -7.01
C GLY A 125 -6.78 46.80 -6.42
N ASP A 126 -7.64 47.64 -5.85
CA ASP A 126 -8.95 47.20 -5.35
C ASP A 126 -9.93 46.97 -6.51
N TYR A 127 -10.45 45.76 -6.59
CA TYR A 127 -11.43 45.34 -7.59
C TYR A 127 -12.65 44.71 -6.92
N TRP A 128 -13.84 45.17 -7.28
CA TRP A 128 -15.08 44.58 -6.76
C TRP A 128 -16.18 44.60 -7.82
N HIS A 129 -17.23 43.81 -7.57
CA HIS A 129 -18.37 43.69 -8.47
C HIS A 129 -19.64 44.23 -7.83
N TYR A 130 -20.52 44.74 -8.68
CA TYR A 130 -21.89 45.08 -8.37
C TYR A 130 -22.81 44.36 -9.35
N VAL A 131 -23.81 43.64 -8.86
CA VAL A 131 -24.88 43.06 -9.67
C VAL A 131 -26.19 43.74 -9.28
N ASN A 132 -26.84 44.41 -10.25
CA ASN A 132 -28.02 45.24 -10.02
C ASN A 132 -27.87 46.17 -8.78
N ASN A 133 -26.76 46.90 -8.71
CA ASN A 133 -26.41 47.81 -7.61
C ASN A 133 -26.23 47.14 -6.23
N ARG A 134 -26.07 45.81 -6.15
CA ARG A 134 -25.65 45.11 -4.92
C ARG A 134 -24.21 44.62 -5.04
N PHE A 135 -23.42 44.87 -4.00
CA PHE A 135 -22.05 44.35 -3.93
C PHE A 135 -22.07 42.82 -3.98
N MET A 136 -21.20 42.24 -4.81
CA MET A 136 -20.99 40.80 -4.87
C MET A 136 -19.49 40.48 -4.93
N THR A 137 -19.10 39.41 -4.28
CA THR A 137 -17.76 38.83 -4.40
C THR A 137 -17.58 38.20 -5.78
N LYS A 138 -16.33 38.02 -6.22
CA LYS A 138 -16.02 37.35 -7.49
C LYS A 138 -16.63 35.95 -7.57
N ALA A 139 -16.54 35.17 -6.49
CA ALA A 139 -17.05 33.81 -6.44
C ALA A 139 -18.58 33.74 -6.62
N GLU A 140 -19.31 34.71 -6.05
CA GLU A 140 -20.76 34.81 -6.24
C GLU A 140 -21.13 35.22 -7.67
N VAL A 141 -20.39 36.15 -8.29
CA VAL A 141 -20.58 36.51 -9.71
C VAL A 141 -20.29 35.31 -10.61
N GLU A 142 -19.21 34.57 -10.38
CA GLU A 142 -18.90 33.34 -11.11
C GLU A 142 -19.97 32.26 -10.90
N HIS A 143 -20.56 32.16 -9.70
CA HIS A 143 -21.70 31.26 -9.45
C HIS A 143 -22.93 31.68 -10.26
N LEU A 144 -23.26 32.97 -10.29
CA LEU A 144 -24.37 33.53 -11.06
C LEU A 144 -24.19 33.28 -12.57
N LEU A 145 -23.00 33.53 -13.10
CA LEU A 145 -22.68 33.32 -14.52
C LEU A 145 -22.73 31.85 -14.93
N ARG A 146 -22.30 30.94 -14.05
CA ARG A 146 -22.41 29.48 -14.28
C ARG A 146 -23.85 29.01 -14.46
N GLN A 147 -24.83 29.65 -13.82
CA GLN A 147 -26.26 29.29 -13.97
C GLN A 147 -26.75 29.45 -15.43
N VAL A 148 -26.16 30.38 -16.18
CA VAL A 148 -26.50 30.68 -17.57
C VAL A 148 -25.44 30.21 -18.57
N GLY A 149 -24.46 29.40 -18.11
CA GLY A 149 -23.44 28.81 -18.99
C GLY A 149 -22.32 29.77 -19.43
N ILE A 150 -22.16 30.92 -18.76
CA ILE A 150 -21.09 31.89 -19.05
C ILE A 150 -19.87 31.57 -18.19
N ASN A 151 -18.72 31.32 -18.83
CA ASN A 151 -17.43 31.24 -18.17
C ASN A 151 -16.45 32.24 -18.82
N PRO A 152 -16.08 33.34 -18.15
CA PRO A 152 -15.23 34.37 -18.74
C PRO A 152 -13.82 33.90 -19.11
N ASN A 153 -13.36 32.79 -18.53
CA ASN A 153 -12.03 32.22 -18.80
C ASN A 153 -12.06 31.17 -19.93
N ASN A 154 -13.22 30.85 -20.49
CA ASN A 154 -13.34 29.87 -21.56
C ASN A 154 -13.00 30.51 -22.91
N MET A 155 -11.90 30.04 -23.52
CA MET A 155 -11.38 30.55 -24.79
C MET A 155 -12.38 30.47 -25.96
N LEU A 156 -13.36 29.57 -25.92
CA LEU A 156 -14.36 29.43 -26.98
C LEU A 156 -15.52 30.44 -26.84
N ILE A 157 -15.66 31.11 -25.69
CA ILE A 157 -16.69 32.14 -25.48
C ILE A 157 -16.17 33.49 -26.00
N ILE A 158 -14.94 33.86 -25.66
CA ILE A 158 -14.29 35.08 -26.14
C ILE A 158 -12.93 34.69 -26.71
N MET A 159 -12.85 34.63 -28.03
CA MET A 159 -11.60 34.38 -28.75
C MET A 159 -10.86 35.70 -28.91
N HIS A 160 -9.83 35.91 -28.07
CA HIS A 160 -8.96 37.08 -28.12
C HIS A 160 -8.00 37.04 -29.33
N GLN A 161 -7.34 38.17 -29.56
CA GLN A 161 -6.34 38.34 -30.62
C GLN A 161 -5.18 37.35 -30.45
N ASN A 162 -4.66 36.79 -31.55
CA ASN A 162 -3.58 35.78 -31.56
C ASN A 162 -3.91 34.44 -30.87
N MET A 163 -5.10 34.25 -30.27
CA MET A 163 -5.48 32.96 -29.66
C MET A 163 -5.42 31.81 -30.67
N ILE A 164 -5.86 32.06 -31.91
CA ILE A 164 -5.83 31.06 -32.99
C ILE A 164 -4.39 30.67 -33.33
N GLU A 165 -3.48 31.65 -33.40
CA GLU A 165 -2.06 31.42 -33.65
C GLU A 165 -1.41 30.64 -32.49
N GLN A 166 -1.75 30.98 -31.24
CA GLN A 166 -1.29 30.26 -30.05
C GLN A 166 -1.76 28.80 -30.09
N PHE A 167 -3.04 28.55 -30.34
CA PHE A 167 -3.59 27.18 -30.42
C PHE A 167 -2.85 26.33 -31.46
N VAL A 168 -2.51 26.92 -32.61
CA VAL A 168 -1.75 26.23 -33.67
C VAL A 168 -0.36 25.82 -33.20
N THR A 169 0.35 26.72 -32.51
CA THR A 169 1.74 26.50 -32.05
C THR A 169 1.85 25.47 -30.92
N LYS A 170 0.74 25.16 -30.25
CA LYS A 170 0.69 24.18 -29.17
C LYS A 170 0.88 22.75 -29.68
N SER A 171 1.47 21.91 -28.82
CA SER A 171 1.59 20.48 -29.07
C SER A 171 0.21 19.81 -29.15
N SER A 172 0.12 18.65 -29.79
CA SER A 172 -1.14 17.90 -29.90
C SER A 172 -1.72 17.49 -28.53
N VAL A 173 -0.88 17.32 -27.51
CA VAL A 173 -1.31 17.07 -26.12
C VAL A 173 -1.93 18.32 -25.50
N GLU A 174 -1.23 19.47 -25.59
CA GLU A 174 -1.76 20.74 -25.08
C GLU A 174 -3.05 21.16 -25.81
N LYS A 175 -3.15 20.90 -27.12
CA LYS A 175 -4.38 21.13 -27.89
C LYS A 175 -5.56 20.35 -27.30
N LEU A 176 -5.36 19.09 -26.93
CA LEU A 176 -6.40 18.28 -26.30
C LEU A 176 -6.81 18.86 -24.93
N GLN A 177 -5.85 19.28 -24.11
CA GLN A 177 -6.12 19.89 -22.81
C GLN A 177 -6.93 21.19 -22.96
N MET A 178 -6.56 22.05 -23.90
CA MET A 178 -7.31 23.27 -24.20
C MET A 178 -8.74 22.97 -24.64
N VAL A 179 -8.94 21.90 -25.42
CA VAL A 179 -10.29 21.44 -25.82
C VAL A 179 -11.10 20.97 -24.61
N GLU A 180 -10.51 20.14 -23.75
CA GLU A 180 -11.14 19.67 -22.51
C GLU A 180 -11.54 20.83 -21.59
N ASP A 181 -10.65 21.80 -21.38
CA ASP A 181 -10.94 23.02 -20.61
C ASP A 181 -12.12 23.78 -21.20
N ALA A 182 -12.13 23.95 -22.52
CA ALA A 182 -13.14 24.74 -23.19
C ALA A 182 -14.53 24.08 -23.23
N VAL A 183 -14.61 22.76 -23.18
CA VAL A 183 -15.90 22.04 -23.01
C VAL A 183 -16.23 21.77 -21.54
N GLY A 184 -15.35 22.15 -20.60
CA GLY A 184 -15.55 21.97 -19.16
C GLY A 184 -15.30 20.55 -18.65
N ALA A 185 -14.50 19.78 -19.36
CA ALA A 185 -14.13 18.39 -19.05
C ALA A 185 -12.76 18.23 -18.38
N SER A 186 -12.03 19.33 -18.10
CA SER A 186 -10.71 19.24 -17.47
C SER A 186 -10.70 18.56 -16.09
N LYS A 187 -11.81 18.65 -15.35
CA LYS A 187 -11.99 17.90 -14.09
C LYS A 187 -11.93 16.39 -14.25
N LEU A 188 -12.26 15.84 -15.41
CA LEU A 188 -12.15 14.40 -15.67
C LEU A 188 -10.67 13.99 -15.68
N ARG A 189 -9.83 14.75 -16.38
CA ARG A 189 -8.38 14.56 -16.40
C ARG A 189 -7.76 14.73 -15.02
N GLU A 190 -8.07 15.82 -14.31
CA GLU A 190 -7.55 16.05 -12.93
C GLU A 190 -7.86 14.86 -12.01
N ARG A 191 -9.11 14.36 -12.04
CA ARG A 191 -9.53 13.21 -11.22
C ARG A 191 -8.79 11.92 -11.58
N ILE A 192 -8.38 11.73 -12.82
CA ILE A 192 -7.58 10.56 -13.22
C ILE A 192 -6.17 10.72 -12.65
N ILE A 193 -5.54 11.88 -12.83
CA ILE A 193 -4.19 12.17 -12.32
C ILE A 193 -4.15 12.01 -10.80
N ASP A 194 -5.13 12.54 -10.07
CA ASP A 194 -5.23 12.39 -8.61
C ASP A 194 -5.36 10.92 -8.19
N ALA A 195 -6.14 10.13 -8.94
CA ALA A 195 -6.34 8.71 -8.64
C ALA A 195 -5.07 7.88 -8.96
N GLU A 196 -4.37 8.19 -10.06
CA GLU A 196 -3.09 7.58 -10.41
C GLU A 196 -2.01 7.93 -9.38
N ALA A 197 -1.96 9.17 -8.91
CA ALA A 197 -1.05 9.57 -7.84
C ALA A 197 -1.31 8.78 -6.56
N LYS A 198 -2.58 8.62 -6.17
CA LYS A 198 -2.97 7.80 -5.01
C LYS A 198 -2.59 6.32 -5.19
N LEU A 199 -2.82 5.75 -6.37
CA LEU A 199 -2.43 4.37 -6.69
C LEU A 199 -0.91 4.19 -6.58
N ASN A 200 -0.13 5.12 -7.13
CA ASN A 200 1.32 5.09 -7.05
C ASN A 200 1.84 5.14 -5.60
N MET A 201 1.20 5.94 -4.72
CA MET A 201 1.53 5.95 -3.29
C MET A 201 1.28 4.57 -2.64
N LEU A 202 0.15 3.93 -2.93
CA LEU A 202 -0.14 2.59 -2.40
C LEU A 202 0.84 1.53 -2.92
N LEU A 203 1.26 1.62 -4.18
CA LEU A 203 2.27 0.72 -4.75
C LEU A 203 3.65 0.91 -4.09
N THR A 204 4.00 2.14 -3.70
CA THR A 204 5.25 2.40 -2.97
C THR A 204 5.17 1.85 -1.54
N GLU A 205 4.02 1.99 -0.88
CA GLU A 205 3.76 1.39 0.43
C GLU A 205 3.86 -0.14 0.38
N GLU A 206 3.32 -0.77 -0.67
CA GLU A 206 3.37 -2.22 -0.86
C GLU A 206 4.81 -2.73 -0.99
N ALA A 207 5.65 -2.02 -1.76
CA ALA A 207 7.06 -2.37 -1.91
C ALA A 207 7.81 -2.32 -0.57
N GLY A 208 7.53 -1.29 0.26
CA GLY A 208 8.09 -1.18 1.60
C GLY A 208 7.61 -2.31 2.52
N LEU A 209 6.31 -2.61 2.48
CA LEU A 209 5.69 -3.61 3.34
C LEU A 209 6.15 -5.03 2.98
N LYS A 210 6.34 -5.35 1.69
CA LYS A 210 6.92 -6.62 1.23
C LYS A 210 8.29 -6.87 1.85
N LYS A 211 9.15 -5.86 1.87
CA LYS A 211 10.46 -5.96 2.53
C LYS A 211 10.33 -6.26 4.03
N THR A 212 9.45 -5.53 4.72
CA THR A 212 9.24 -5.78 6.16
C THR A 212 8.64 -7.16 6.45
N LEU A 213 7.81 -7.69 5.54
CA LEU A 213 7.24 -9.03 5.65
C LEU A 213 8.31 -10.10 5.49
N GLU A 214 9.25 -9.94 4.54
CA GLU A 214 10.40 -10.82 4.38
C GLU A 214 11.31 -10.81 5.61
N GLU A 215 11.60 -9.62 6.16
CA GLU A 215 12.39 -9.47 7.39
C GLU A 215 11.70 -10.12 8.59
N ALA A 216 10.39 -9.93 8.75
CA ALA A 216 9.59 -10.56 9.80
C ALA A 216 9.57 -12.09 9.66
N LYS A 217 9.41 -12.60 8.43
CA LYS A 217 9.43 -14.05 8.15
C LYS A 217 10.77 -14.68 8.51
N ALA A 218 11.89 -14.05 8.11
CA ALA A 218 13.23 -14.52 8.45
C ALA A 218 13.44 -14.54 9.99
N THR A 219 12.90 -13.54 10.68
CA THR A 219 12.94 -13.47 12.16
C THR A 219 12.17 -14.62 12.80
N VAL A 220 10.98 -14.95 12.28
CA VAL A 220 10.19 -16.11 12.75
C VAL A 220 10.93 -17.42 12.51
N GLU A 221 11.49 -17.62 11.32
CA GLU A 221 12.24 -18.84 10.99
C GLU A 221 13.44 -19.04 11.93
N TYR A 222 14.21 -17.98 12.19
CA TYR A 222 15.31 -18.01 13.15
C TYR A 222 14.85 -18.40 14.57
N TRP A 223 13.84 -17.72 15.11
CA TRP A 223 13.38 -18.02 16.47
C TRP A 223 12.68 -19.37 16.59
N LYS A 224 12.08 -19.87 15.50
CA LYS A 224 11.50 -21.21 15.44
C LYS A 224 12.58 -22.28 15.58
N GLU A 225 13.73 -22.12 14.93
CA GLU A 225 14.87 -23.02 15.08
C GLU A 225 15.43 -22.98 16.50
N GLU A 226 15.64 -21.78 17.06
CA GLU A 226 16.11 -21.62 18.44
C GLU A 226 15.14 -22.21 19.47
N TYR A 227 13.83 -22.03 19.28
CA TYR A 227 12.82 -22.63 20.14
C TYR A 227 12.81 -24.16 20.02
N GLY A 228 13.01 -24.70 18.81
CA GLY A 228 13.19 -26.14 18.59
C GLY A 228 14.38 -26.71 19.36
N LYS A 229 15.51 -25.99 19.40
CA LYS A 229 16.68 -26.36 20.22
C LYS A 229 16.34 -26.35 21.72
N LEU A 230 15.61 -25.34 22.19
CA LEU A 230 15.17 -25.24 23.59
C LEU A 230 14.28 -26.41 24.02
N ILE A 231 13.30 -26.79 23.19
CA ILE A 231 12.44 -27.96 23.46
C ILE A 231 13.30 -29.22 23.55
N LYS A 232 14.24 -29.40 22.62
CA LYS A 232 15.13 -30.56 22.61
C LYS A 232 16.03 -30.60 23.85
N LEU A 233 16.57 -29.46 24.27
CA LEU A 233 17.36 -29.34 25.50
C LEU A 233 16.53 -29.75 26.72
N ARG A 234 15.34 -29.17 26.91
CA ARG A 234 14.44 -29.50 28.03
C ARG A 234 14.13 -31.00 28.09
N ARG A 235 13.93 -31.64 26.93
CA ARG A 235 13.69 -33.10 26.84
C ARG A 235 14.91 -33.91 27.24
N LEU A 236 16.10 -33.53 26.78
CA LEU A 236 17.34 -34.23 27.14
C LEU A 236 17.66 -34.04 28.63
N GLU A 237 17.50 -32.85 29.19
CA GLU A 237 17.70 -32.59 30.61
C GLU A 237 16.75 -33.40 31.48
N ALA A 238 15.48 -33.49 31.11
CA ALA A 238 14.53 -34.36 31.81
C ALA A 238 14.98 -35.83 31.79
N HIS A 239 15.44 -36.32 30.63
CA HIS A 239 15.96 -37.69 30.52
C HIS A 239 17.27 -37.89 31.30
N ARG A 240 18.12 -36.87 31.39
CA ARG A 240 19.33 -36.89 32.22
C ARG A 240 18.99 -37.10 33.68
N VAL A 241 18.03 -36.34 34.20
CA VAL A 241 17.56 -36.45 35.60
C VAL A 241 17.00 -37.85 35.87
N GLU A 242 16.25 -38.43 34.93
CA GLU A 242 15.75 -39.81 35.04
C GLU A 242 16.88 -40.84 35.13
N LEU A 243 17.89 -40.74 34.25
CA LEU A 243 19.04 -41.64 34.24
C LEU A 243 19.98 -41.43 35.44
N GLU A 244 20.17 -40.20 35.90
CA GLU A 244 20.94 -39.89 37.12
C GLU A 244 20.30 -40.52 38.36
N ARG A 245 18.96 -40.51 38.42
CA ARG A 245 18.18 -41.19 39.46
C ARG A 245 18.29 -42.71 39.31
N GLU A 246 18.14 -43.25 38.10
CA GLU A 246 18.28 -44.69 37.84
C GLU A 246 19.69 -45.19 38.22
N LEU A 247 20.73 -44.42 37.88
CA LEU A 247 22.12 -44.75 38.22
C LEU A 247 22.32 -44.85 39.73
N ALA A 248 21.83 -43.87 40.49
CA ALA A 248 21.96 -43.87 41.94
C ALA A 248 21.29 -45.10 42.58
N TRP A 249 20.08 -45.45 42.13
CA TRP A 249 19.39 -46.65 42.62
C TRP A 249 20.01 -47.96 42.12
N SER A 250 20.54 -48.01 40.89
CA SER A 250 21.29 -49.17 40.38
C SER A 250 22.54 -49.45 41.21
N GLN A 251 23.24 -48.42 41.67
CA GLN A 251 24.40 -48.57 42.56
C GLN A 251 24.01 -49.09 43.95
N VAL A 252 22.90 -48.59 44.51
CA VAL A 252 22.31 -49.09 45.76
C VAL A 252 21.95 -50.57 45.63
N ILE A 253 21.22 -50.95 44.58
CA ILE A 253 20.81 -52.34 44.31
C ILE A 253 22.03 -53.25 44.14
N ALA A 254 23.08 -52.79 43.45
CA ALA A 254 24.33 -53.55 43.30
C ALA A 254 24.99 -53.82 44.66
N LEU A 255 25.07 -52.80 45.54
CA LEU A 255 25.60 -52.94 46.89
C LEU A 255 24.73 -53.83 47.78
N GLU A 256 23.40 -53.71 47.71
CA GLU A 256 22.46 -54.60 48.41
C GLU A 256 22.68 -56.07 48.02
N ASN A 257 22.85 -56.34 46.71
CA ASN A 257 23.12 -57.68 46.21
C ASN A 257 24.49 -58.21 46.66
N ASP A 258 25.52 -57.38 46.69
CA ASP A 258 26.85 -57.79 47.14
C ASP A 258 26.91 -58.02 48.67
N ILE A 259 26.20 -57.19 49.44
CA ILE A 259 25.97 -57.40 50.88
C ILE A 259 25.28 -58.75 51.10
N LYS A 260 24.20 -59.02 50.37
CA LYS A 260 23.45 -60.28 50.49
C LYS A 260 24.34 -61.50 50.19
N LYS A 261 25.15 -61.47 49.12
CA LYS A 261 26.09 -62.57 48.82
C LYS A 261 27.10 -62.80 49.94
N ILE A 262 27.60 -61.74 50.58
CA ILE A 262 28.55 -61.85 51.69
C ILE A 262 27.84 -62.36 52.95
N GLU A 263 26.61 -61.92 53.22
CA GLU A 263 25.79 -62.42 54.33
C GLU A 263 25.47 -63.91 54.16
N ASP A 264 25.10 -64.35 52.96
CA ASP A 264 24.87 -65.76 52.62
C ASP A 264 26.15 -66.58 52.83
N LYS A 265 27.32 -66.06 52.40
CA LYS A 265 28.62 -66.73 52.59
C LYS A 265 29.06 -66.79 54.04
N ILE A 266 28.81 -65.75 54.83
CA ILE A 266 29.04 -65.77 56.28
C ILE A 266 28.16 -66.83 56.92
N SER A 267 26.88 -66.92 56.50
CA SER A 267 25.93 -67.91 57.02
C SER A 267 26.38 -69.34 56.72
N SER A 268 26.91 -69.61 55.52
CA SER A 268 27.46 -70.93 55.19
C SER A 268 28.71 -71.28 56.02
N LEU A 269 29.59 -70.31 56.26
CA LEU A 269 30.79 -70.52 57.09
C LEU A 269 30.44 -70.74 58.57
N VAL A 270 29.35 -70.14 59.06
CA VAL A 270 28.85 -70.39 60.43
C VAL A 270 28.40 -71.84 60.57
N LEU A 271 27.63 -72.36 59.60
CA LEU A 271 27.22 -73.76 59.59
C LEU A 271 28.42 -74.71 59.49
N GLU A 272 29.42 -74.39 58.67
CA GLU A 272 30.66 -75.16 58.57
C GLU A 272 31.42 -75.20 59.90
N ILE A 273 31.53 -74.07 60.62
CA ILE A 273 32.13 -74.03 61.96
C ILE A 273 31.32 -74.87 62.96
N GLU A 274 29.99 -74.84 62.90
CA GLU A 274 29.15 -75.66 63.76
C GLU A 274 29.38 -77.17 63.54
N ASP A 275 29.49 -77.60 62.28
CA ASP A 275 29.74 -79.02 61.96
C ASP A 275 31.16 -79.44 62.35
N LEU A 276 32.18 -78.63 62.07
CA LEU A 276 33.56 -78.88 62.52
C LEU A 276 33.66 -78.95 64.05
N ASN A 277 32.88 -78.14 64.79
CA ASN A 277 32.85 -78.22 66.25
C ASN A 277 32.26 -79.55 66.74
N LYS A 278 31.22 -80.09 66.07
CA LYS A 278 30.69 -81.42 66.39
C LYS A 278 31.74 -82.50 66.17
N GLU A 279 32.49 -82.44 65.06
CA GLU A 279 33.59 -83.38 64.78
C GLU A 279 34.68 -83.31 65.86
N VAL A 280 35.07 -82.09 66.28
CA VAL A 280 36.02 -81.90 67.40
C VAL A 280 35.49 -82.51 68.70
N GLU A 281 34.21 -82.34 69.01
CA GLU A 281 33.58 -82.96 70.18
C GLU A 281 33.56 -84.49 70.07
N GLU A 282 33.24 -85.06 68.91
CA GLU A 282 33.23 -86.50 68.67
C GLU A 282 34.62 -87.13 68.81
N HIS A 283 35.63 -86.56 68.15
CA HIS A 283 37.03 -86.99 68.29
C HIS A 283 37.53 -86.82 69.73
N GLY A 284 37.12 -85.72 70.39
CA GLY A 284 37.41 -85.47 71.80
C GLY A 284 36.82 -86.55 72.73
N LEU A 285 35.58 -86.97 72.49
CA LEU A 285 34.90 -88.04 73.23
C LEU A 285 35.57 -89.40 72.98
N LYS A 286 35.83 -89.76 71.72
CA LYS A 286 36.55 -90.99 71.34
C LYS A 286 37.92 -91.07 72.01
N ALA A 287 38.72 -90.01 71.91
CA ALA A 287 39.99 -89.91 72.61
C ALA A 287 39.84 -90.02 74.13
N GLY A 288 38.77 -89.47 74.71
CA GLY A 288 38.42 -89.64 76.12
C GLY A 288 38.18 -91.12 76.51
N THR A 289 37.40 -91.85 75.70
CA THR A 289 37.14 -93.28 75.92
C THR A 289 38.39 -94.15 75.74
N LEU A 290 39.23 -93.86 74.74
CA LEU A 290 40.50 -94.55 74.51
C LEU A 290 41.46 -94.34 75.69
N ARG A 291 41.55 -93.13 76.24
CA ARG A 291 42.34 -92.87 77.46
C ARG A 291 41.87 -93.69 78.65
N GLU A 292 40.56 -93.90 78.80
CA GLU A 292 40.01 -94.72 79.88
C GLU A 292 40.33 -96.21 79.67
N ARG A 293 40.18 -96.71 78.43
CA ARG A 293 40.57 -98.07 78.03
C ARG A 293 42.05 -98.33 78.27
N ILE A 294 42.94 -97.42 77.84
CA ILE A 294 44.39 -97.50 78.12
C ILE A 294 44.64 -97.56 79.63
N ARG A 295 43.97 -96.70 80.42
CA ARG A 295 44.10 -96.73 81.89
C ARG A 295 43.68 -98.07 82.48
N GLU A 296 42.60 -98.65 81.99
CA GLU A 296 42.09 -99.94 82.46
C GLU A 296 43.03 -101.09 82.05
N THR A 297 43.51 -101.11 80.80
CA THR A 297 44.50 -102.11 80.34
C THR A 297 45.82 -101.98 81.11
N ILE A 298 46.28 -100.76 81.41
CA ILE A 298 47.46 -100.54 82.29
C ILE A 298 47.21 -101.08 83.71
N ARG A 299 46.00 -100.91 84.26
CA ARG A 299 45.63 -101.50 85.56
C ARG A 299 45.67 -103.02 85.51
N GLN A 300 45.12 -103.62 84.44
CA GLN A 300 45.16 -105.07 84.21
C GLN A 300 46.61 -105.55 84.13
N LEU A 301 47.46 -104.89 83.35
CA LEU A 301 48.89 -105.20 83.20
C LEU A 301 49.65 -105.14 84.54
N ARG A 302 49.32 -104.18 85.41
CA ARG A 302 49.87 -104.12 86.77
C ARG A 302 49.42 -105.30 87.66
N TRP A 303 48.22 -105.84 87.44
CA TRP A 303 47.67 -106.96 88.20
C TRP A 303 48.18 -108.33 87.72
N THR A 304 48.39 -108.50 86.41
CA THR A 304 48.94 -109.74 85.79
C THR A 304 50.46 -109.91 85.92
N LYS A 305 51.17 -108.99 86.58
CA LYS A 305 52.64 -108.97 86.73
C LYS A 305 53.27 -110.21 87.42
N ASN A 306 52.45 -111.18 87.87
CA ASN A 306 52.87 -112.42 88.52
C ASN A 306 52.65 -113.71 87.69
N GLN A 307 52.28 -113.63 86.39
CA GLN A 307 52.13 -114.80 85.51
C GLN A 307 52.83 -114.61 84.13
N THR A 308 52.97 -115.71 83.39
CA THR A 308 53.79 -115.99 82.17
C THR A 308 54.03 -114.84 81.17
N SER A 309 55.25 -114.82 80.60
CA SER A 309 55.78 -113.79 79.67
C SER A 309 54.95 -113.49 78.41
N GLU A 310 54.18 -114.46 77.89
CA GLU A 310 53.36 -114.29 76.68
C GLU A 310 52.16 -113.34 76.89
N ALA A 311 51.49 -113.43 78.05
CA ALA A 311 50.33 -112.60 78.35
C ALA A 311 50.68 -111.12 78.61
N LEU A 312 51.94 -110.84 78.96
CA LEU A 312 52.47 -109.48 79.09
C LEU A 312 52.73 -108.85 77.73
N ASP A 313 53.31 -109.62 76.79
CA ASP A 313 53.63 -109.15 75.43
C ASP A 313 52.36 -108.82 74.61
N ASP A 314 51.29 -109.61 74.78
CA ASP A 314 49.99 -109.33 74.15
C ASP A 314 49.29 -108.09 74.73
N LEU A 315 49.42 -107.85 76.04
CA LEU A 315 48.86 -106.66 76.69
C LEU A 315 49.67 -105.40 76.35
N GLU A 316 50.99 -105.49 76.23
CA GLU A 316 51.85 -104.38 75.76
C GLU A 316 51.49 -104.02 74.32
N LYS A 317 51.37 -105.00 73.40
CA LYS A 317 50.88 -104.75 72.03
C LYS A 317 49.50 -104.13 72.00
N SER A 318 48.60 -104.53 72.90
CA SER A 318 47.27 -103.93 73.01
C SER A 318 47.32 -102.49 73.51
N ILE A 319 48.26 -102.13 74.38
CA ILE A 319 48.46 -100.74 74.83
C ILE A 319 49.04 -99.90 73.69
N ASP A 320 50.05 -100.39 72.99
CA ASP A 320 50.67 -99.68 71.86
C ASP A 320 49.64 -99.41 70.76
N GLY A 321 48.82 -100.41 70.40
CA GLY A 321 47.72 -100.20 69.43
C GLY A 321 46.67 -99.19 69.90
N LEU A 322 46.32 -99.19 71.20
CA LEU A 322 45.41 -98.18 71.74
C LEU A 322 46.03 -96.77 71.81
N ILE A 323 47.36 -96.68 72.01
CA ILE A 323 48.10 -95.42 71.97
C ILE A 323 48.11 -94.87 70.55
N ASP A 324 48.35 -95.71 69.54
CA ASP A 324 48.29 -95.31 68.13
C ASP A 324 46.89 -94.80 67.75
N GLU A 325 45.82 -95.51 68.14
CA GLU A 325 44.43 -95.05 67.96
C GLU A 325 44.18 -93.70 68.67
N LEU A 326 44.70 -93.52 69.88
CA LEU A 326 44.55 -92.26 70.63
C LEU A 326 45.31 -91.10 69.96
N VAL A 327 46.50 -91.36 69.43
CA VAL A 327 47.30 -90.38 68.69
C VAL A 327 46.56 -89.99 67.42
N GLU A 328 46.02 -90.94 66.68
CA GLU A 328 45.23 -90.68 65.47
C GLU A 328 44.02 -89.79 65.76
N GLU A 329 43.20 -90.14 66.76
CA GLU A 329 42.04 -89.33 67.16
C GLU A 329 42.44 -87.91 67.63
N LYS A 330 43.58 -87.77 68.32
CA LYS A 330 44.09 -86.45 68.75
C LYS A 330 44.64 -85.62 67.59
N VAL A 331 45.25 -86.27 66.60
CA VAL A 331 45.70 -85.61 65.37
C VAL A 331 44.49 -85.12 64.57
N GLN A 332 43.44 -85.94 64.41
CA GLN A 332 42.20 -85.52 63.75
C GLN A 332 41.54 -84.35 64.48
N GLU A 333 41.39 -84.43 65.81
CA GLU A 333 40.89 -83.31 66.61
C GLU A 333 41.72 -82.01 66.41
N GLY A 334 43.04 -82.15 66.33
CA GLY A 334 43.96 -81.02 66.08
C GLY A 334 43.80 -80.42 64.68
N ILE A 335 43.57 -81.26 63.66
CA ILE A 335 43.29 -80.86 62.28
C ILE A 335 41.97 -80.10 62.22
N GLU A 336 40.89 -80.62 62.81
CA GLU A 336 39.59 -79.94 62.79
C GLU A 336 39.63 -78.61 63.55
N ARG A 337 40.32 -78.53 64.69
CA ARG A 337 40.59 -77.25 65.38
C ARG A 337 41.39 -76.27 64.53
N PHE A 338 42.29 -76.75 63.67
CA PHE A 338 43.02 -75.88 62.75
C PHE A 338 42.10 -75.35 61.64
N LYS A 339 41.25 -76.21 61.06
CA LYS A 339 40.24 -75.78 60.08
C LYS A 339 39.30 -74.72 60.66
N ILE A 340 38.77 -74.92 61.88
CA ILE A 340 37.95 -73.92 62.58
C ILE A 340 38.65 -72.56 62.63
N ARG A 341 39.93 -72.51 63.06
CA ARG A 341 40.69 -71.25 63.13
C ARG A 341 40.85 -70.58 61.76
N LEU A 342 41.03 -71.37 60.70
CA LEU A 342 41.11 -70.88 59.33
C LEU A 342 39.78 -70.25 58.90
N THR A 343 38.67 -70.99 59.05
CA THR A 343 37.31 -70.57 58.72
C THR A 343 36.87 -69.34 59.53
N GLU A 344 37.22 -69.26 60.81
CA GLU A 344 37.00 -68.07 61.65
C GLU A 344 37.77 -66.84 61.14
N SER A 345 39.00 -67.03 60.67
CA SER A 345 39.81 -65.96 60.10
C SER A 345 39.19 -65.41 58.82
N GLU A 346 38.70 -66.31 57.95
CA GLU A 346 37.95 -65.93 56.74
C GLU A 346 36.65 -65.22 57.06
N MET A 347 35.88 -65.73 58.03
CA MET A 347 34.65 -65.09 58.51
C MET A 347 34.93 -63.68 59.06
N ARG A 348 36.03 -63.49 59.83
CA ARG A 348 36.43 -62.15 60.32
C ARG A 348 36.72 -61.18 59.16
N LYS A 349 37.42 -61.62 58.11
CA LYS A 349 37.68 -60.82 56.92
C LYS A 349 36.38 -60.44 56.21
N LEU A 350 35.48 -61.39 56.01
CA LEU A 350 34.17 -61.14 55.37
C LEU A 350 33.30 -60.20 56.22
N LYS A 351 33.31 -60.32 57.55
CA LYS A 351 32.60 -59.39 58.44
C LYS A 351 33.15 -57.95 58.35
N SER A 352 34.46 -57.79 58.20
CA SER A 352 35.07 -56.46 57.96
C SER A 352 34.62 -55.87 56.63
N GLN A 353 34.67 -56.67 55.55
CA GLN A 353 34.20 -56.27 54.23
C GLN A 353 32.71 -55.90 54.23
N LEU A 354 31.88 -56.67 54.96
CA LEU A 354 30.46 -56.40 55.14
C LEU A 354 30.22 -55.05 55.81
N SER A 355 30.99 -54.71 56.85
CA SER A 355 30.90 -53.42 57.53
C SER A 355 31.23 -52.26 56.60
N GLU A 356 32.28 -52.40 55.79
CA GLU A 356 32.67 -51.38 54.80
C GLU A 356 31.59 -51.19 53.73
N LEU A 357 31.01 -52.28 53.22
CA LEU A 357 29.94 -52.22 52.24
C LEU A 357 28.65 -51.64 52.80
N LYS A 358 28.29 -51.95 54.06
CA LYS A 358 27.13 -51.33 54.73
C LYS A 358 27.31 -49.83 54.92
N ALA A 359 28.52 -49.38 55.25
CA ALA A 359 28.83 -47.95 55.33
C ALA A 359 28.70 -47.25 53.95
N LYS A 360 29.22 -47.89 52.89
CA LYS A 360 29.06 -47.39 51.51
C LYS A 360 27.60 -47.35 51.08
N LEU A 361 26.82 -48.40 51.39
CA LEU A 361 25.39 -48.47 51.10
C LEU A 361 24.65 -47.30 51.75
N ALA A 362 24.90 -47.02 53.04
CA ALA A 362 24.24 -45.91 53.73
C ALA A 362 24.50 -44.55 53.05
N SER A 363 25.75 -44.32 52.62
CA SER A 363 26.10 -43.10 51.88
C SER A 363 25.39 -43.01 50.53
N GLN A 364 25.35 -44.09 49.75
CA GLN A 364 24.73 -44.09 48.43
C GLN A 364 23.21 -44.07 48.48
N LEU A 365 22.62 -44.69 49.50
CA LEU A 365 21.18 -44.63 49.77
C LEU A 365 20.74 -43.18 49.99
N SER A 366 21.48 -42.44 50.83
CA SER A 366 21.20 -41.02 51.08
C SER A 366 21.30 -40.18 49.79
N GLU A 367 22.29 -40.43 48.94
CA GLU A 367 22.41 -39.73 47.65
C GLU A 367 21.27 -40.08 46.68
N ALA A 368 20.85 -41.35 46.64
CA ALA A 368 19.77 -41.83 45.79
C ALA A 368 18.41 -41.26 46.20
N GLU A 369 18.12 -41.22 47.51
CA GLU A 369 16.89 -40.62 48.07
C GLU A 369 16.77 -39.13 47.74
N LEU A 370 17.88 -38.40 47.74
CA LEU A 370 17.90 -36.98 47.33
C LEU A 370 17.54 -36.80 45.84
N LYS A 371 17.85 -37.78 44.99
CA LYS A 371 17.51 -37.77 43.55
C LYS A 371 16.09 -38.27 43.26
N GLY A 372 15.40 -38.84 44.25
CA GLY A 372 13.98 -39.16 44.18
C GLY A 372 13.63 -40.60 44.57
N PRO A 373 12.40 -41.05 44.26
CA PRO A 373 11.89 -42.34 44.71
C PRO A 373 12.66 -43.50 44.09
N ARG A 374 12.62 -44.66 44.77
CA ARG A 374 13.29 -45.91 44.36
C ARG A 374 12.89 -46.33 42.96
N VAL A 375 13.91 -46.58 42.14
CA VAL A 375 13.76 -47.11 40.78
C VAL A 375 14.28 -48.54 40.77
N GLU A 376 13.40 -49.51 40.53
CA GLU A 376 13.78 -50.90 40.33
C GLU A 376 14.36 -51.06 38.92
N THR A 377 15.62 -51.51 38.83
CA THR A 377 16.32 -51.70 37.55
C THR A 377 17.24 -52.91 37.59
N ASN A 378 17.32 -53.62 36.47
CA ASN A 378 18.25 -54.74 36.26
C ASN A 378 19.53 -54.30 35.54
N ARG A 379 19.59 -53.03 35.13
CA ARG A 379 20.72 -52.48 34.37
C ARG A 379 21.89 -52.22 35.31
N LYS A 380 23.10 -52.49 34.82
CA LYS A 380 24.32 -52.28 35.60
C LYS A 380 24.68 -50.79 35.63
N PRO A 381 25.33 -50.29 36.70
CA PRO A 381 25.73 -48.89 36.79
C PRO A 381 26.57 -48.39 35.59
N MET A 382 27.46 -49.24 35.06
CA MET A 382 28.27 -48.91 33.88
C MET A 382 27.45 -48.66 32.62
N GLU A 383 26.35 -49.41 32.40
CA GLU A 383 25.49 -49.24 31.22
C GLU A 383 24.76 -47.88 31.27
N ILE A 384 24.27 -47.51 32.46
CA ILE A 384 23.55 -46.24 32.68
C ILE A 384 24.54 -45.06 32.60
N GLN A 385 25.78 -45.23 33.08
CA GLN A 385 26.83 -44.22 32.94
C GLN A 385 27.20 -43.95 31.47
N GLU A 386 27.26 -44.97 30.63
CA GLU A 386 27.54 -44.79 29.21
C GLU A 386 26.39 -44.03 28.51
N ASP A 387 25.14 -44.35 28.83
CA ASP A 387 23.97 -43.62 28.33
C ASP A 387 23.98 -42.15 28.76
N LEU A 388 24.30 -41.88 30.03
CA LEU A 388 24.45 -40.52 30.55
C LEU A 388 25.53 -39.74 29.79
N LYS A 389 26.66 -40.39 29.49
CA LYS A 389 27.75 -39.79 28.73
C LYS A 389 27.33 -39.48 27.28
N ILE A 390 26.63 -40.39 26.63
CA ILE A 390 26.05 -40.15 25.29
C ILE A 390 25.10 -38.96 25.34
N LEU A 391 24.26 -38.88 26.38
CA LEU A 391 23.29 -37.82 26.54
C LEU A 391 23.94 -36.46 26.85
N GLU A 392 25.00 -36.43 27.65
CA GLU A 392 25.82 -35.23 27.87
C GLU A 392 26.45 -34.74 26.57
N VAL A 393 26.98 -35.64 25.73
CA VAL A 393 27.49 -35.28 24.40
C VAL A 393 26.38 -34.68 23.53
N GLN A 394 25.17 -35.26 23.56
CA GLN A 394 24.02 -34.71 22.84
C GLN A 394 23.63 -33.32 23.34
N ILE A 395 23.57 -33.10 24.65
CA ILE A 395 23.29 -31.79 25.24
C ILE A 395 24.36 -30.78 24.81
N ASN A 396 25.64 -31.13 24.94
CA ASN A 396 26.74 -30.25 24.55
C ASN A 396 26.75 -29.95 23.05
N SER A 397 26.31 -30.88 22.20
CA SER A 397 26.21 -30.68 20.76
C SER A 397 25.14 -29.65 20.35
N LEU A 398 24.17 -29.34 21.22
CA LEU A 398 23.17 -28.30 20.98
C LEU A 398 23.77 -26.89 21.08
N GLY A 399 24.95 -26.74 21.67
CA GLY A 399 25.63 -25.47 21.83
C GLY A 399 24.90 -24.51 22.76
N ASN A 400 25.05 -23.21 22.53
CA ASN A 400 24.34 -22.19 23.29
C ASN A 400 22.87 -22.15 22.86
N VAL A 401 21.97 -22.47 23.79
CA VAL A 401 20.52 -22.39 23.58
C VAL A 401 20.00 -21.13 24.25
N THR A 402 19.20 -20.34 23.51
CA THR A 402 18.62 -19.11 24.04
C THR A 402 17.48 -19.43 25.04
N PRO A 403 17.55 -19.02 26.32
CA PRO A 403 16.54 -19.39 27.32
C PRO A 403 15.13 -18.84 27.02
N ASN A 404 15.06 -17.64 26.44
CA ASN A 404 13.81 -16.94 26.13
C ASN A 404 13.35 -17.19 24.68
N ALA A 405 13.84 -18.25 24.01
CA ALA A 405 13.50 -18.52 22.61
C ALA A 405 11.99 -18.70 22.38
N GLU A 406 11.28 -19.27 23.35
CA GLU A 406 9.82 -19.46 23.31
C GLU A 406 9.08 -18.11 23.22
N GLU A 407 9.40 -17.18 24.13
CA GLU A 407 8.80 -15.84 24.16
C GLU A 407 9.13 -15.05 22.89
N MET A 408 10.40 -15.11 22.44
CA MET A 408 10.85 -14.42 21.23
C MET A 408 10.19 -14.97 19.96
N TYR A 409 9.99 -16.29 19.89
CA TYR A 409 9.25 -16.92 18.79
C TYR A 409 7.80 -16.44 18.75
N LEU A 410 7.08 -16.46 19.87
CA LEU A 410 5.70 -16.00 19.94
C LEU A 410 5.56 -14.53 19.57
N LEU A 411 6.48 -13.68 20.01
CA LEU A 411 6.51 -12.26 19.66
C LEU A 411 6.79 -12.04 18.17
N ALA A 412 7.73 -12.79 17.60
CA ALA A 412 8.04 -12.73 16.17
C ALA A 412 6.85 -13.19 15.32
N ASP A 413 6.18 -14.27 15.70
CA ASP A 413 5.03 -14.85 15.00
C ASP A 413 3.81 -13.91 15.01
N ALA A 414 3.54 -13.29 16.17
CA ALA A 414 2.51 -12.26 16.29
C ALA A 414 2.79 -11.05 15.39
N LYS A 415 4.05 -10.58 15.38
CA LYS A 415 4.46 -9.47 14.51
C LYS A 415 4.36 -9.83 13.02
N TYR A 416 4.77 -11.03 12.64
CA TYR A 416 4.63 -11.51 11.27
C TYR A 416 3.16 -11.54 10.83
N SER A 417 2.29 -12.11 11.66
CA SER A 417 0.85 -12.17 11.42
C SER A 417 0.21 -10.79 11.25
N GLU A 418 0.64 -9.81 12.06
CA GLU A 418 0.18 -8.42 11.94
C GLU A 418 0.59 -7.80 10.59
N VAL A 419 1.86 -7.96 10.20
CA VAL A 419 2.38 -7.42 8.93
C VAL A 419 1.73 -8.13 7.73
N GLU A 420 1.49 -9.44 7.82
CA GLU A 420 0.81 -10.23 6.79
C GLU A 420 -0.64 -9.74 6.57
N MET A 421 -1.40 -9.51 7.65
CA MET A 421 -2.74 -8.94 7.55
C MET A 421 -2.74 -7.57 6.88
N LYS A 422 -1.81 -6.69 7.27
CA LYS A 422 -1.65 -5.37 6.64
C LYS A 422 -1.32 -5.50 5.16
N ALA A 423 -0.45 -6.43 4.78
CA ALA A 423 -0.08 -6.66 3.39
C ALA A 423 -1.25 -7.14 2.54
N LYS A 424 -2.07 -8.04 3.10
CA LYS A 424 -3.29 -8.51 2.44
C LYS A 424 -4.29 -7.37 2.24
N GLN A 425 -4.54 -6.56 3.27
CA GLN A 425 -5.47 -5.43 3.18
C GLN A 425 -4.98 -4.37 2.19
N LEU A 426 -3.68 -4.08 2.16
CA LEU A 426 -3.09 -3.16 1.20
C LEU A 426 -3.23 -3.66 -0.24
N SER A 427 -3.01 -4.96 -0.48
CA SER A 427 -3.21 -5.58 -1.80
C SER A 427 -4.66 -5.43 -2.29
N GLU A 428 -5.65 -5.66 -1.42
CA GLU A 428 -7.07 -5.44 -1.76
C GLU A 428 -7.38 -3.97 -2.06
N ASN A 429 -6.75 -3.04 -1.34
CA ASN A 429 -6.91 -1.60 -1.57
C ASN A 429 -6.29 -1.15 -2.90
N ILE A 430 -5.14 -1.72 -3.29
CA ILE A 430 -4.47 -1.47 -4.56
C ILE A 430 -5.36 -1.92 -5.72
N GLU A 431 -5.96 -3.12 -5.63
CA GLU A 431 -6.83 -3.62 -6.69
C GLU A 431 -8.05 -2.71 -6.89
N LYS A 432 -8.72 -2.32 -5.79
CA LYS A 432 -9.84 -1.36 -5.85
C LYS A 432 -9.43 0.00 -6.43
N ALA A 433 -8.26 0.52 -6.04
CA ALA A 433 -7.75 1.79 -6.56
C ALA A 433 -7.43 1.69 -8.06
N ARG A 434 -6.92 0.54 -8.52
CA ARG A 434 -6.64 0.28 -9.93
C ARG A 434 -7.91 0.20 -10.77
N GLU A 435 -8.92 -0.52 -10.29
CA GLU A 435 -10.25 -0.57 -10.92
C GLU A 435 -10.87 0.83 -11.02
N GLU A 436 -10.75 1.64 -9.96
CA GLU A 436 -11.23 3.03 -9.94
C GLU A 436 -10.52 3.91 -10.99
N VAL A 437 -9.20 3.79 -11.12
CA VAL A 437 -8.42 4.52 -12.14
C VAL A 437 -8.88 4.14 -13.55
N GLU A 438 -8.98 2.85 -13.86
CA GLU A 438 -9.41 2.39 -15.19
C GLU A 438 -10.85 2.80 -15.50
N HIS A 439 -11.75 2.73 -14.52
CA HIS A 439 -13.11 3.22 -14.70
C HIS A 439 -13.15 4.71 -15.05
N ARG A 440 -12.37 5.54 -14.32
CA ARG A 440 -12.28 6.99 -14.60
C ARG A 440 -11.69 7.26 -15.99
N LYS A 441 -10.66 6.51 -16.39
CA LYS A 441 -10.09 6.59 -17.74
C LYS A 441 -11.14 6.26 -18.80
N GLU A 442 -11.90 5.19 -18.62
CA GLU A 442 -12.92 4.80 -19.60
C GLU A 442 -13.99 5.88 -19.76
N VAL A 443 -14.50 6.44 -18.66
CA VAL A 443 -15.47 7.56 -18.70
C VAL A 443 -14.91 8.76 -19.48
N TRP A 444 -13.63 9.08 -19.28
CA TRP A 444 -12.96 10.16 -20.01
C TRP A 444 -12.75 9.82 -21.50
N ARG A 445 -12.35 8.59 -21.84
CA ARG A 445 -12.21 8.11 -23.23
C ARG A 445 -13.54 8.16 -23.98
N GLU A 446 -14.61 7.65 -23.36
CA GLU A 446 -15.96 7.69 -23.91
C GLU A 446 -16.43 9.12 -24.14
N PHE A 447 -16.20 10.01 -23.17
CA PHE A 447 -16.50 11.42 -23.31
C PHE A 447 -15.80 12.05 -24.52
N LEU A 448 -14.49 11.85 -24.66
CA LEU A 448 -13.71 12.39 -25.78
C LEU A 448 -14.14 11.81 -27.12
N ARG A 449 -14.34 10.49 -27.21
CA ARG A 449 -14.81 9.83 -28.43
C ARG A 449 -16.18 10.36 -28.85
N LYS A 450 -17.10 10.52 -27.91
CA LYS A 450 -18.42 11.08 -28.17
C LYS A 450 -18.32 12.53 -28.64
N LEU A 451 -17.55 13.36 -27.93
CA LEU A 451 -17.33 14.76 -28.33
C LEU A 451 -16.78 14.85 -29.76
N MET A 452 -15.76 14.07 -30.09
CA MET A 452 -15.16 14.11 -31.43
C MET A 452 -16.10 13.56 -32.51
N SER A 453 -16.96 12.59 -32.20
CA SER A 453 -17.99 12.10 -33.13
C SER A 453 -19.03 13.16 -33.49
N GLU A 454 -19.26 14.15 -32.61
CA GLU A 454 -20.17 15.27 -32.84
C GLU A 454 -19.45 16.47 -33.49
N VAL A 455 -18.19 16.73 -33.08
CA VAL A 455 -17.37 17.85 -33.57
C VAL A 455 -16.84 17.62 -34.98
N GLU A 456 -16.39 16.41 -35.33
CA GLU A 456 -15.79 16.14 -36.64
C GLU A 456 -16.74 16.42 -37.82
N PRO A 457 -18.02 15.97 -37.82
CA PRO A 457 -18.96 16.33 -38.88
C PRO A 457 -19.18 17.84 -38.99
N ALA A 458 -19.27 18.55 -37.85
CA ALA A 458 -19.42 20.01 -37.84
C ALA A 458 -18.17 20.72 -38.39
N TYR A 459 -16.98 20.24 -38.04
CA TYR A 459 -15.71 20.72 -38.56
C TYR A 459 -15.63 20.57 -40.08
N ILE A 460 -15.96 19.39 -40.61
CA ILE A 460 -16.00 19.12 -42.05
C ILE A 460 -17.03 20.02 -42.75
N GLN A 461 -18.23 20.19 -42.17
CA GLN A 461 -19.25 21.09 -42.73
C GLN A 461 -18.78 22.54 -42.80
N ILE A 462 -18.10 23.03 -41.76
CA ILE A 462 -17.59 24.40 -41.73
C ILE A 462 -16.45 24.58 -42.76
N LEU A 463 -15.57 23.59 -42.92
CA LEU A 463 -14.51 23.60 -43.93
C LEU A 463 -15.04 23.60 -45.38
N LYS A 464 -16.22 23.02 -45.63
CA LYS A 464 -16.85 23.05 -46.97
C LYS A 464 -17.18 24.47 -47.44
N TYR A 465 -17.43 25.43 -46.55
CA TYR A 465 -17.67 26.83 -46.94
C TYR A 465 -16.44 27.51 -47.56
N VAL A 466 -15.26 26.91 -47.43
CA VAL A 466 -13.98 27.47 -47.89
C VAL A 466 -13.24 26.52 -48.86
N ASP A 467 -13.96 25.57 -49.47
CA ASP A 467 -13.43 24.53 -50.36
C ASP A 467 -12.29 23.71 -49.74
N ALA A 468 -12.47 23.34 -48.47
CA ALA A 468 -11.55 22.51 -47.71
C ALA A 468 -12.23 21.25 -47.16
N ASN A 469 -11.42 20.25 -46.81
CA ASN A 469 -11.82 19.05 -46.11
C ASN A 469 -10.89 18.80 -44.92
N GLY A 470 -11.32 18.01 -43.95
CA GLY A 470 -10.53 17.73 -42.76
C GLY A 470 -10.91 16.45 -42.05
N LYS A 471 -10.10 16.08 -41.06
CA LYS A 471 -10.31 14.92 -40.19
C LYS A 471 -9.75 15.22 -38.80
N ILE A 472 -10.33 14.63 -37.77
CA ILE A 472 -9.83 14.73 -36.40
C ILE A 472 -9.34 13.34 -35.97
N SER A 473 -8.23 13.29 -35.24
CA SER A 473 -7.70 12.04 -34.71
C SER A 473 -7.33 12.21 -33.25
N LEU A 474 -7.78 11.26 -32.42
CA LEU A 474 -7.33 11.13 -31.04
C LEU A 474 -6.30 9.99 -30.98
N ARG A 475 -5.13 10.26 -30.39
CA ARG A 475 -4.05 9.27 -30.20
C ARG A 475 -3.70 9.11 -28.73
N ASN A 476 -3.18 7.93 -28.38
CA ASN A 476 -2.65 7.59 -27.05
C ASN A 476 -3.65 7.80 -25.90
N LEU A 477 -4.93 7.50 -26.11
CA LEU A 477 -5.98 7.64 -25.09
C LEU A 477 -5.84 6.68 -23.89
N GLU A 478 -4.86 5.78 -23.90
CA GLU A 478 -4.56 4.88 -22.77
C GLU A 478 -3.70 5.57 -21.69
N ASP A 479 -2.95 6.59 -22.09
CA ASP A 479 -2.04 7.34 -21.24
C ASP A 479 -2.51 8.79 -21.20
N ILE A 480 -3.01 9.23 -20.05
CA ILE A 480 -3.59 10.56 -19.89
C ILE A 480 -2.57 11.65 -20.25
N GLU A 481 -1.29 11.46 -19.94
CA GLU A 481 -0.24 12.45 -20.17
C GLU A 481 0.19 12.51 -21.65
N LYS A 482 0.10 11.37 -22.37
CA LYS A 482 0.46 11.29 -23.80
C LYS A 482 -0.71 11.45 -24.76
N ALA A 483 -1.93 11.47 -24.23
CA ALA A 483 -3.15 11.64 -25.00
C ALA A 483 -3.10 12.93 -25.81
N SER A 484 -3.37 12.82 -27.11
CA SER A 484 -3.18 13.91 -28.06
C SER A 484 -4.31 14.02 -29.07
N LEU A 485 -4.52 15.26 -29.53
CA LEU A 485 -5.48 15.63 -30.55
C LEU A 485 -4.75 16.15 -31.79
N ASP A 486 -4.98 15.50 -32.92
CA ASP A 486 -4.45 15.92 -34.20
C ASP A 486 -5.57 16.35 -35.14
N LEU A 487 -5.37 17.49 -35.77
CA LEU A 487 -6.26 18.04 -36.78
C LEU A 487 -5.62 17.82 -38.14
N TYR A 488 -6.40 17.37 -39.11
CA TYR A 488 -5.98 17.23 -40.50
C TYR A 488 -6.81 18.18 -41.36
N VAL A 489 -6.17 18.83 -42.33
CA VAL A 489 -6.84 19.71 -43.28
C VAL A 489 -6.23 19.57 -44.68
N GLY A 490 -7.08 19.65 -45.69
CA GLY A 490 -6.71 19.70 -47.10
C GLY A 490 -7.53 20.76 -47.81
N PHE A 491 -6.87 21.70 -48.49
CA PHE A 491 -7.52 22.76 -49.26
C PHE A 491 -7.55 22.40 -50.74
N ARG A 492 -8.58 22.87 -51.47
CA ARG A 492 -8.65 22.79 -52.94
C ARG A 492 -8.56 21.35 -53.49
N GLY A 493 -9.15 20.39 -52.77
CA GLY A 493 -9.19 18.98 -53.18
C GLY A 493 -7.91 18.19 -52.91
N VAL A 494 -6.92 18.77 -52.22
CA VAL A 494 -5.75 18.04 -51.72
C VAL A 494 -6.16 17.16 -50.53
N GLU A 495 -5.53 15.99 -50.38
CA GLU A 495 -5.78 15.12 -49.24
C GLU A 495 -5.44 15.80 -47.90
N PRO A 496 -6.21 15.55 -46.83
CA PRO A 496 -5.95 16.17 -45.53
C PRO A 496 -4.58 15.79 -44.94
N VAL A 497 -3.73 16.79 -44.72
CA VAL A 497 -2.43 16.64 -44.04
C VAL A 497 -2.54 17.15 -42.60
N LEU A 498 -1.67 16.64 -41.72
CA LEU A 498 -1.59 17.10 -40.33
C LEU A 498 -1.41 18.62 -40.27
N LEU A 499 -2.25 19.28 -39.49
CA LEU A 499 -2.20 20.71 -39.25
C LEU A 499 -1.06 21.04 -38.28
N ASP A 500 0.13 21.22 -38.85
CA ASP A 500 1.34 21.62 -38.12
C ASP A 500 1.89 22.96 -38.62
N SER A 501 2.96 23.44 -37.99
CA SER A 501 3.62 24.69 -38.36
C SER A 501 4.34 24.64 -39.71
N HIS A 502 4.56 23.46 -40.28
CA HIS A 502 5.51 23.22 -41.38
C HIS A 502 4.84 22.87 -42.72
N THR A 503 3.58 22.43 -42.73
CA THR A 503 2.93 21.84 -43.92
C THR A 503 1.94 22.74 -44.65
N GLN A 504 1.46 23.82 -44.02
CA GLN A 504 0.40 24.69 -44.59
C GLN A 504 0.82 26.16 -44.64
N SER A 505 0.23 26.93 -45.56
CA SER A 505 0.39 28.38 -45.59
C SER A 505 -0.16 29.00 -44.29
N GLY A 506 0.44 30.10 -43.83
CA GLY A 506 0.05 30.75 -42.56
C GLY A 506 -1.45 31.10 -42.51
N GLY A 507 -2.05 31.51 -43.63
CA GLY A 507 -3.47 31.84 -43.74
C GLY A 507 -4.40 30.64 -43.72
N GLU A 508 -4.07 29.56 -44.44
CA GLU A 508 -4.87 28.32 -44.47
C GLU A 508 -4.91 27.63 -43.10
N ARG A 509 -3.81 27.70 -42.37
CA ARG A 509 -3.70 27.18 -41.00
C ARG A 509 -4.63 27.88 -40.02
N ILE A 510 -4.74 29.21 -40.13
CA ILE A 510 -5.66 30.02 -39.31
C ILE A 510 -7.11 29.68 -39.65
N VAL A 511 -7.43 29.57 -40.94
CA VAL A 511 -8.77 29.19 -41.43
C VAL A 511 -9.18 27.81 -40.90
N ALA A 512 -8.30 26.81 -41.00
CA ALA A 512 -8.55 25.45 -40.53
C ALA A 512 -8.76 25.41 -39.02
N THR A 513 -7.92 26.10 -38.26
CA THR A 513 -8.03 26.16 -36.80
C THR A 513 -9.30 26.85 -36.36
N LEU A 514 -9.66 27.97 -37.00
CA LEU A 514 -10.92 28.66 -36.74
C LEU A 514 -12.11 27.74 -37.04
N ALA A 515 -12.08 26.97 -38.14
CA ALA A 515 -13.13 25.99 -38.44
C ALA A 515 -13.31 24.99 -37.30
N PHE A 516 -12.21 24.49 -36.74
CA PHE A 516 -12.24 23.56 -35.61
C PHE A 516 -12.79 24.21 -34.33
N LEU A 517 -12.32 25.40 -33.97
CA LEU A 517 -12.80 26.13 -32.80
C LEU A 517 -14.29 26.47 -32.91
N LEU A 518 -14.77 26.86 -34.11
CA LEU A 518 -16.19 27.11 -34.38
C LEU A 518 -17.02 25.82 -34.31
N ALA A 519 -16.49 24.68 -34.74
CA ALA A 519 -17.16 23.39 -34.58
C ALA A 519 -17.32 23.03 -33.09
N LEU A 520 -16.26 23.25 -32.31
CA LEU A 520 -16.25 22.99 -30.88
C LEU A 520 -17.17 23.94 -30.09
N GLN A 521 -17.32 25.18 -30.53
CA GLN A 521 -18.20 26.19 -29.92
C GLN A 521 -19.65 25.72 -29.75
N LYS A 522 -20.16 24.84 -30.62
CA LYS A 522 -21.52 24.27 -30.50
C LYS A 522 -21.73 23.47 -29.22
N HIS A 523 -20.66 22.93 -28.63
CA HIS A 523 -20.70 22.16 -27.38
C HIS A 523 -20.53 23.03 -26.14
N VAL A 524 -20.36 24.35 -26.31
CA VAL A 524 -20.27 25.33 -25.21
C VAL A 524 -21.65 25.95 -24.98
N LYS A 525 -22.14 25.87 -23.73
CA LYS A 525 -23.48 26.35 -23.31
C LYS A 525 -23.63 27.88 -23.21
N SER A 526 -22.69 28.65 -23.73
CA SER A 526 -22.69 30.11 -23.60
C SER A 526 -23.76 30.75 -24.49
N PRO A 527 -24.51 31.74 -23.99
CA PRO A 527 -25.55 32.43 -24.76
C PRO A 527 -24.99 33.50 -25.71
N PHE A 528 -23.70 33.84 -25.59
CA PHE A 528 -23.00 34.69 -26.54
C PHE A 528 -21.61 34.14 -26.85
N ARG A 529 -21.08 34.52 -28.02
CA ARG A 529 -19.75 34.18 -28.52
C ARG A 529 -19.13 35.43 -29.13
N ALA A 530 -17.85 35.66 -28.87
CA ALA A 530 -17.12 36.82 -29.35
C ALA A 530 -15.81 36.41 -30.03
N VAL A 531 -15.46 37.11 -31.10
CA VAL A 531 -14.23 36.89 -31.87
C VAL A 531 -13.56 38.24 -32.13
N ASP A 532 -12.32 38.39 -31.66
CA ASP A 532 -11.53 39.62 -31.79
C ASP A 532 -10.49 39.53 -32.91
N GLU A 533 -10.40 40.58 -33.73
CA GLU A 533 -9.31 40.85 -34.69
C GLU A 533 -8.80 39.61 -35.47
N PHE A 534 -9.74 38.80 -35.97
CA PHE A 534 -9.45 37.53 -36.65
C PHE A 534 -8.73 37.68 -38.00
N ASP A 535 -8.76 38.86 -38.62
CA ASP A 535 -8.40 39.12 -40.02
C ASP A 535 -7.19 40.04 -40.22
N VAL A 536 -6.46 40.38 -39.13
CA VAL A 536 -5.36 41.37 -39.15
C VAL A 536 -4.15 40.91 -39.97
N HIS A 537 -3.78 39.61 -39.90
CA HIS A 537 -2.61 39.06 -40.59
C HIS A 537 -2.97 38.19 -41.81
N LEU A 538 -4.20 38.32 -42.32
CA LEU A 538 -4.72 37.51 -43.41
C LEU A 538 -4.65 38.24 -44.74
N ASP A 539 -4.34 37.51 -45.79
CA ASP A 539 -4.54 37.97 -47.16
C ASP A 539 -6.04 38.11 -47.48
N PRO A 540 -6.41 38.94 -48.48
CA PRO A 540 -7.81 39.24 -48.79
C PRO A 540 -8.69 38.00 -49.03
N LEU A 541 -8.14 36.94 -49.65
CA LEU A 541 -8.86 35.71 -49.96
C LEU A 541 -9.21 34.92 -48.69
N ASN A 542 -8.23 34.72 -47.79
CA ASN A 542 -8.49 34.02 -46.55
C ASN A 542 -9.33 34.86 -45.57
N ARG A 543 -9.26 36.21 -45.63
CA ARG A 543 -10.19 37.09 -44.90
C ARG A 543 -11.64 36.89 -45.33
N GLU A 544 -11.90 36.81 -46.65
CA GLU A 544 -13.26 36.59 -47.17
C GLU A 544 -13.82 35.23 -46.70
N ARG A 545 -13.00 34.18 -46.77
CA ARG A 545 -13.30 32.84 -46.24
C ARG A 545 -13.67 32.90 -44.74
N MET A 546 -12.87 33.63 -43.97
CA MET A 546 -13.11 34.14 -42.62
C MET A 546 -14.55 34.52 -42.31
N VAL A 547 -14.91 35.63 -42.95
CA VAL A 547 -16.19 36.31 -42.79
C VAL A 547 -17.33 35.39 -43.19
N LYS A 548 -17.18 34.62 -44.28
CA LYS A 548 -18.19 33.65 -44.73
C LYS A 548 -18.47 32.59 -43.67
N MET A 549 -17.42 31.97 -43.10
CA MET A 549 -17.57 30.94 -42.06
C MET A 549 -18.26 31.50 -40.81
N LEU A 550 -17.79 32.64 -40.29
CA LEU A 550 -18.36 33.24 -39.08
C LEU A 550 -19.81 33.66 -39.28
N THR A 551 -20.13 34.25 -40.43
CA THR A 551 -21.50 34.67 -40.75
C THR A 551 -22.42 33.47 -40.94
N ALA A 552 -21.95 32.40 -41.60
CA ALA A 552 -22.71 31.17 -41.78
C ALA A 552 -22.98 30.47 -40.44
N THR A 553 -21.97 30.36 -39.57
CA THR A 553 -22.12 29.79 -38.23
C THR A 553 -23.07 30.62 -37.36
N ALA A 554 -22.99 31.95 -37.43
CA ALA A 554 -23.90 32.83 -36.69
C ALA A 554 -25.36 32.68 -37.16
N LYS A 555 -25.60 32.50 -38.46
CA LYS A 555 -26.94 32.25 -39.01
C LYS A 555 -27.49 30.87 -38.67
N ALA A 556 -26.63 29.87 -38.56
CA ALA A 556 -27.03 28.50 -38.23
C ALA A 556 -27.51 28.33 -36.78
N ASP A 557 -27.14 29.23 -35.86
CA ASP A 557 -27.49 29.18 -34.44
C ASP A 557 -28.13 30.50 -33.97
N PRO A 558 -29.43 30.72 -34.25
CA PRO A 558 -30.11 31.99 -33.94
C PRO A 558 -30.27 32.25 -32.44
N ASN A 559 -30.08 31.22 -31.60
CA ASN A 559 -30.22 31.32 -30.15
C ASN A 559 -28.97 31.89 -29.47
N VAL A 560 -27.85 32.02 -30.19
CA VAL A 560 -26.60 32.55 -29.64
C VAL A 560 -26.27 33.91 -30.26
N GLN A 561 -25.91 34.86 -29.39
CA GLN A 561 -25.46 36.17 -29.81
C GLN A 561 -23.99 36.11 -30.25
N TYR A 562 -23.69 36.53 -31.48
CA TYR A 562 -22.32 36.63 -31.98
C TYR A 562 -21.84 38.09 -31.96
N ILE A 563 -20.61 38.30 -31.51
CA ILE A 563 -19.92 39.60 -31.51
C ILE A 563 -18.62 39.42 -32.29
N ILE A 564 -18.54 40.00 -33.48
CA ILE A 564 -17.36 39.91 -34.33
C ILE A 564 -16.69 41.27 -34.39
N ILE A 565 -15.39 41.32 -34.12
CA ILE A 565 -14.58 42.53 -34.28
C ILE A 565 -13.64 42.36 -35.46
N THR A 566 -13.65 43.33 -36.37
CA THR A 566 -12.74 43.40 -37.52
C THR A 566 -12.25 44.85 -37.71
N PRO A 567 -11.01 45.06 -38.15
CA PRO A 567 -10.52 46.38 -38.50
C PRO A 567 -10.99 46.84 -39.90
N GLY A 568 -11.40 45.92 -40.75
CA GLY A 568 -11.88 46.19 -42.10
C GLY A 568 -13.38 46.43 -42.16
N TYR A 569 -13.83 47.20 -43.17
CA TYR A 569 -15.24 47.23 -43.52
C TYR A 569 -15.58 45.94 -44.25
N ILE A 570 -16.45 45.12 -43.66
CA ILE A 570 -16.95 43.90 -44.29
C ILE A 570 -18.41 44.10 -44.70
N ASN A 571 -18.78 43.52 -45.84
CA ASN A 571 -20.16 43.55 -46.29
C ASN A 571 -20.93 42.42 -45.58
N VAL A 572 -21.82 42.78 -44.66
CA VAL A 572 -22.65 41.85 -43.89
C VAL A 572 -24.12 42.00 -44.28
N SER A 573 -24.89 40.92 -44.13
CA SER A 573 -26.32 40.91 -44.42
C SER A 573 -27.11 41.91 -43.58
N ASP A 574 -28.25 42.37 -44.10
CA ASP A 574 -29.09 43.41 -43.52
C ASP A 574 -29.57 43.12 -42.08
N ASP A 575 -29.59 41.85 -41.68
CA ASP A 575 -30.03 41.39 -40.35
C ASP A 575 -28.97 41.63 -39.24
N ALA A 576 -27.75 42.03 -39.60
CA ALA A 576 -26.63 42.20 -38.66
C ALA A 576 -26.60 43.61 -38.03
N ASN A 577 -26.32 43.68 -36.72
CA ASN A 577 -26.11 44.95 -36.03
C ASN A 577 -24.68 45.45 -36.26
N VAL A 578 -24.51 46.52 -37.05
CA VAL A 578 -23.19 47.07 -37.38
C VAL A 578 -22.87 48.27 -36.51
N ILE A 579 -21.75 48.20 -35.80
CA ILE A 579 -21.26 49.22 -34.87
C ILE A 579 -19.90 49.70 -35.37
N ILE A 580 -19.77 51.00 -35.59
CA ILE A 580 -18.53 51.64 -36.02
C ILE A 580 -17.87 52.30 -34.80
N VAL A 581 -16.60 52.00 -34.57
CA VAL A 581 -15.78 52.60 -33.52
C VAL A 581 -14.68 53.42 -34.16
N GLN A 582 -14.59 54.69 -33.79
CA GLN A 582 -13.57 55.62 -34.29
C GLN A 582 -12.87 56.31 -33.13
N ASN A 583 -11.60 56.64 -33.31
CA ASN A 583 -10.86 57.46 -32.35
C ASN A 583 -10.96 58.93 -32.78
N VAL A 584 -11.63 59.75 -31.98
CA VAL A 584 -11.78 61.19 -32.21
C VAL A 584 -11.08 61.89 -31.04
N SER A 585 -10.00 62.62 -31.35
CA SER A 585 -9.24 63.40 -30.36
C SER A 585 -8.78 62.61 -29.12
N GLY A 586 -8.34 61.35 -29.32
CA GLY A 586 -7.84 60.48 -28.25
C GLY A 586 -8.95 59.80 -27.44
N LYS A 587 -10.21 59.86 -27.90
CA LYS A 587 -11.37 59.22 -27.28
C LYS A 587 -12.06 58.32 -28.28
N SER A 588 -12.40 57.11 -27.87
CA SER A 588 -13.23 56.21 -28.68
C SER A 588 -14.67 56.74 -28.73
N SER A 589 -15.19 56.92 -29.95
CA SER A 589 -16.58 57.26 -30.25
C SER A 589 -17.27 56.07 -30.93
N ILE A 590 -18.56 55.89 -30.66
CA ILE A 590 -19.37 54.77 -31.14
C ILE A 590 -20.48 55.33 -32.02
N GLY A 591 -20.57 54.84 -33.26
CA GLY A 591 -21.70 55.04 -34.14
C GLY A 591 -22.39 53.71 -34.41
N VAL A 592 -23.72 53.67 -34.34
CA VAL A 592 -24.51 52.52 -34.80
C VAL A 592 -24.98 52.84 -36.21
N VAL A 593 -24.76 51.93 -37.15
CA VAL A 593 -25.27 52.11 -38.51
C VAL A 593 -26.74 51.72 -38.50
N GLU A 594 -27.62 52.70 -38.58
CA GLU A 594 -29.03 52.46 -38.88
C GLU A 594 -29.14 52.06 -40.37
N ARG A 595 -29.65 50.86 -40.63
CA ARG A 595 -29.89 50.33 -41.98
C ARG A 595 -31.35 49.96 -42.14
#